data_AF-A0AAW5VIR4-F1
#
_entry.id   AF-A0AAW5VIR4-F1
#
_cell.length_a   1.000
_cell.length_b   1.000
_cell.length_c   1.000
_cell.angle_alpha   90.00
_cell.angle_beta   90.00
_cell.angle_gamma   90.00
#
_symmetry.space_group_name_H-M   'P 1'
#
loop_
_entity.id
_entity.type
_entity.pdbx_description
1 polymer ?
#
loop_
_entity_poly.entity_id
_entity_poly.type
_entity_poly.pdbx_seq_one_letter_code
_entity_poly.pdbx_strand_id
1 'polypeptide(L)'
;MRLIETIAPIYILLMLAEVIYTRFKKQDYYFYEDSLADLSLGVLSRIFDGLILLGLVFIYNQLYQISWGVELLSKIHLSPTSPMHWIVLFILLDFLFYWAHRYSHEIKVLWASHVVHHSSEEFNLSVALRQSFVRNIGIGLFYLPLSLLGFPVESYLIIDALNRTYQFWVHTRAIKKLPAWFESVFVTPSHHRVHHAINPEYIDRNYGGVFIFWDRIFGTFCEETKEPRYGLVSQLHTYDPVTAELHVFRDLFSDFWKTKYKWQGIRSFFSYPSVRPDDLQSTIDRGVTDPKVWLNNNRWEIERKVKVPQYRSKAGDTPYRLYLLVSFLVPTILTLYFLKRMHQFSLGEISSVFFLLVFSFVSLGRLLEGKKEWFRFEIPKYISWLVLLVYFFL
;
A
#
# COMPACT_ATOMS: atom_id res chain seq x y z
N MET A 1 -4.35 17.99 11.09
CA MET A 1 -3.65 18.34 9.83
C MET A 1 -2.15 18.64 9.98
N ARG A 2 -1.68 19.36 11.02
CA ARG A 2 -0.26 19.74 11.15
C ARG A 2 0.74 18.57 11.24
N LEU A 3 0.37 17.43 11.83
CA LEU A 3 1.29 16.30 12.03
C LEU A 3 1.74 15.66 10.69
N ILE A 4 0.81 15.37 9.78
CA ILE A 4 1.13 14.73 8.49
C ILE A 4 1.98 15.65 7.60
N GLU A 5 1.66 16.95 7.58
CA GLU A 5 2.44 17.96 6.85
C GLU A 5 3.87 18.10 7.38
N THR A 6 4.07 17.83 8.67
CA THR A 6 5.40 17.87 9.31
C THR A 6 6.22 16.62 9.00
N ILE A 7 5.58 15.46 8.81
CA ILE A 7 6.27 14.18 8.61
C ILE A 7 6.69 13.96 7.14
N ALA A 8 5.91 14.43 6.17
CA ALA A 8 6.22 14.21 4.75
C ALA A 8 7.62 14.69 4.32
N PRO A 9 8.13 15.88 4.74
CA PRO A 9 9.51 16.28 4.48
C PRO A 9 10.54 15.32 5.08
N ILE A 10 10.26 14.73 6.25
CA ILE A 10 11.15 13.77 6.90
C ILE A 10 11.27 12.50 6.05
N TYR A 11 10.17 12.00 5.49
CA TYR A 11 10.22 10.84 4.57
C TYR A 11 11.09 11.12 3.34
N ILE A 12 10.96 12.30 2.75
CA ILE A 12 11.78 12.72 1.60
C ILE A 12 13.26 12.77 1.99
N LEU A 13 13.59 13.38 3.13
CA LEU A 13 14.98 13.45 3.62
C LEU A 13 15.57 12.05 3.88
N LEU A 14 14.79 11.15 4.47
CA LEU A 14 15.22 9.77 4.72
C LEU A 14 15.43 8.98 3.42
N MET A 15 14.53 9.11 2.44
CA MET A 15 14.72 8.53 1.11
C MET A 15 15.97 9.08 0.42
N LEU A 16 16.18 10.40 0.44
CA LEU A 16 17.38 11.02 -0.13
C LEU A 16 18.65 10.51 0.57
N ALA A 17 18.62 10.39 1.91
CA ALA A 17 19.72 9.83 2.67
C ALA A 17 20.01 8.37 2.28
N GLU A 18 18.98 7.54 2.09
CA GLU A 18 19.16 6.15 1.64
C GLU A 18 19.70 6.08 0.20
N VAL A 19 19.20 6.92 -0.72
CA VAL A 19 19.74 7.03 -2.08
C VAL A 19 21.22 7.42 -2.05
N ILE A 20 21.59 8.42 -1.27
CA ILE A 20 22.98 8.86 -1.12
C ILE A 20 23.84 7.72 -0.55
N TYR A 21 23.37 7.08 0.53
CA TYR A 21 24.06 5.94 1.16
C TYR A 21 24.28 4.78 0.19
N THR A 22 23.25 4.37 -0.55
CA THR A 22 23.32 3.26 -1.51
C THR A 22 24.28 3.58 -2.65
N ARG A 23 24.33 4.83 -3.14
CA ARG A 23 25.33 5.27 -4.12
C ARG A 23 26.75 5.20 -3.57
N PHE A 24 26.99 5.68 -2.36
CA PHE A 24 28.30 5.59 -1.71
C PHE A 24 28.75 4.14 -1.48
N LYS A 25 27.82 3.26 -1.07
CA LYS A 25 28.08 1.83 -0.84
C LYS A 25 28.01 0.97 -2.11
N LYS A 26 27.80 1.59 -3.28
CA LYS A 26 27.62 0.91 -4.58
C LYS A 26 26.57 -0.20 -4.53
N GLN A 27 25.51 0.02 -3.76
CA GLN A 27 24.36 -0.86 -3.65
C GLN A 27 23.29 -0.43 -4.66
N ASP A 28 22.68 -1.38 -5.33
CA ASP A 28 21.74 -1.13 -6.41
C ASP A 28 20.29 -1.42 -5.98
N TYR A 29 19.85 -0.72 -4.94
CA TYR A 29 18.53 -0.91 -4.30
C TYR A 29 17.42 -0.06 -4.93
N TYR A 30 17.79 0.91 -5.76
CA TYR A 30 16.87 1.86 -6.36
C TYR A 30 16.89 1.72 -7.87
N PHE A 31 15.76 1.33 -8.44
CA PHE A 31 15.49 1.50 -9.86
C PHE A 31 14.59 2.73 -10.06
N TYR A 32 15.03 3.67 -10.90
CA TYR A 32 14.42 4.99 -11.00
C TYR A 32 12.98 4.94 -11.48
N GLU A 33 12.71 4.11 -12.48
CA GLU A 33 11.39 3.99 -13.08
C GLU A 33 10.38 3.44 -12.07
N ASP A 34 10.79 2.43 -11.29
CA ASP A 34 9.97 1.86 -10.22
C ASP A 34 9.81 2.84 -9.05
N SER A 35 10.86 3.58 -8.67
CA SER A 35 10.77 4.60 -7.62
C SER A 35 9.78 5.71 -7.99
N LEU A 36 9.74 6.15 -9.25
CA LEU A 36 8.73 7.10 -9.71
C LEU A 36 7.33 6.49 -9.73
N ALA A 37 7.19 5.21 -10.05
CA ALA A 37 5.90 4.51 -9.99
C ALA A 37 5.39 4.40 -8.54
N ASP A 38 6.26 4.06 -7.59
CA ASP A 38 5.96 4.03 -6.14
C ASP A 38 5.43 5.38 -5.66
N LEU A 39 6.15 6.46 -5.97
CA LEU A 39 5.78 7.81 -5.59
C LEU A 39 4.48 8.25 -6.27
N SER A 40 4.25 7.87 -7.53
CA SER A 40 3.02 8.17 -8.28
C SER A 40 1.80 7.51 -7.65
N LEU A 41 1.90 6.22 -7.30
CA LEU A 41 0.88 5.50 -6.54
C LEU A 41 0.66 6.13 -5.15
N GLY A 42 1.74 6.56 -4.49
CA GLY A 42 1.68 7.28 -3.23
C GLY A 42 0.91 8.59 -3.31
N VAL A 43 1.15 9.41 -4.34
CA VAL A 43 0.42 10.67 -4.55
C VAL A 43 -1.05 10.40 -4.86
N LEU A 44 -1.33 9.47 -5.79
CA LEU A 44 -2.70 9.11 -6.14
C LEU A 44 -3.49 8.59 -4.94
N SER A 45 -2.93 7.67 -4.16
CA SER A 45 -3.60 7.11 -2.97
C SER A 45 -4.02 8.20 -1.97
N ARG A 46 -3.23 9.27 -1.78
CA ARG A 46 -3.62 10.38 -0.89
C ARG A 46 -4.88 11.12 -1.34
N ILE A 47 -5.13 11.19 -2.65
CA ILE A 47 -6.32 11.84 -3.18
C ILE A 47 -7.56 10.99 -2.89
N PHE A 48 -7.50 9.69 -3.15
CA PHE A 48 -8.59 8.76 -2.84
C PHE A 48 -8.83 8.64 -1.33
N ASP A 49 -7.75 8.62 -0.55
CA ASP A 49 -7.79 8.55 0.91
C ASP A 49 -8.61 9.68 1.53
N GLY A 50 -8.55 10.90 0.98
CA GLY A 50 -9.31 12.03 1.50
C GLY A 50 -10.82 11.76 1.51
N LEU A 51 -11.35 11.17 0.44
CA LEU A 51 -12.78 10.84 0.33
C LEU A 51 -13.16 9.63 1.17
N ILE A 52 -12.33 8.57 1.14
CA ILE A 52 -12.55 7.34 1.91
C ILE A 52 -12.52 7.65 3.42
N LEU A 53 -11.52 8.41 3.86
CA LEU A 53 -11.35 8.78 5.26
C LEU A 53 -12.51 9.62 5.76
N LEU A 54 -13.06 10.53 4.95
CA LEU A 54 -14.24 11.31 5.32
C LEU A 54 -15.44 10.40 5.64
N GLY A 55 -15.72 9.42 4.78
CA GLY A 55 -16.79 8.45 4.99
C GLY A 55 -16.55 7.57 6.23
N LEU A 56 -15.33 7.07 6.40
CA LEU A 56 -14.96 6.26 7.56
C LEU A 56 -15.01 7.04 8.87
N VAL A 57 -14.53 8.28 8.90
CA VAL A 57 -14.60 9.18 10.07
C VAL A 57 -16.06 9.49 10.41
N PHE A 58 -16.91 9.71 9.40
CA PHE A 58 -18.33 9.90 9.63
C PHE A 58 -18.95 8.68 10.32
N ILE A 59 -18.74 7.47 9.77
CA ILE A 59 -19.23 6.22 10.36
C ILE A 59 -18.66 6.01 11.76
N TYR A 60 -17.35 6.23 11.94
CA TYR A 60 -16.67 6.13 13.23
C TYR A 60 -17.32 7.04 14.26
N ASN A 61 -17.61 8.29 13.93
CA ASN A 61 -18.27 9.23 14.82
C ASN A 61 -19.71 8.80 15.15
N GLN A 62 -20.47 8.28 14.18
CA GLN A 62 -21.82 7.76 14.47
C GLN A 62 -21.78 6.59 15.46
N LEU A 63 -20.84 5.65 15.29
CA LEU A 63 -20.62 4.56 16.24
C LEU A 63 -20.17 5.07 17.62
N TYR A 64 -19.41 6.16 17.66
CA TYR A 64 -18.90 6.73 18.89
C TYR A 64 -20.03 7.34 19.72
N GLN A 65 -21.02 7.98 19.09
CA GLN A 65 -22.17 8.58 19.79
C GLN A 65 -23.04 7.53 20.48
N ILE A 66 -23.11 6.30 19.95
CA ILE A 66 -23.88 5.20 20.55
C ILE A 66 -23.02 4.27 21.43
N SER A 67 -21.72 4.59 21.57
CA SER A 67 -20.75 3.78 22.28
C SER A 67 -20.95 3.84 23.79
N TRP A 68 -21.02 2.68 24.43
CA TRP A 68 -21.00 2.59 25.89
C TRP A 68 -19.56 2.62 26.44
N GLY A 69 -18.56 2.55 25.54
CA GLY A 69 -17.15 2.49 25.90
C GLY A 69 -16.64 3.78 26.55
N VAL A 70 -17.23 4.94 26.24
CA VAL A 70 -16.81 6.23 26.84
C VAL A 70 -16.99 6.20 28.36
N GLU A 71 -18.12 5.69 28.84
CA GLU A 71 -18.39 5.56 30.28
C GLU A 71 -17.43 4.55 30.92
N LEU A 72 -17.18 3.42 30.24
CA LEU A 72 -16.23 2.40 30.69
C LEU A 72 -14.82 2.99 30.84
N LEU A 73 -14.27 3.62 29.79
CA LEU A 73 -12.93 4.22 29.79
C LEU A 73 -12.80 5.30 30.88
N SER A 74 -13.85 6.09 31.10
CA SER A 74 -13.89 7.08 32.18
C SER A 74 -13.78 6.43 33.56
N LYS A 75 -14.55 5.36 33.82
CA LYS A 75 -14.51 4.61 35.10
C LYS A 75 -13.13 4.02 35.41
N ILE A 76 -12.36 3.66 34.38
CA ILE A 76 -11.00 3.12 34.52
C ILE A 76 -9.89 4.18 34.29
N HIS A 77 -10.23 5.47 34.29
CA HIS A 77 -9.28 6.59 34.16
C HIS A 77 -8.45 6.57 32.86
N LEU A 78 -9.02 6.08 31.76
CA LEU A 78 -8.44 6.10 30.40
C LEU A 78 -9.03 7.23 29.54
N SER A 79 -9.19 8.43 30.09
CA SER A 79 -9.49 9.63 29.31
C SER A 79 -8.29 10.07 28.46
N PRO A 80 -8.47 10.88 27.39
CA PRO A 80 -7.37 11.36 26.54
C PRO A 80 -6.27 12.15 27.28
N THR A 81 -6.55 12.64 28.49
CA THR A 81 -5.58 13.28 29.39
C THR A 81 -4.63 12.29 30.07
N SER A 82 -4.99 11.01 30.13
CA SER A 82 -4.17 9.95 30.71
C SER A 82 -3.16 9.44 29.67
N PRO A 83 -1.85 9.36 30.00
CA PRO A 83 -0.86 8.74 29.10
C PRO A 83 -1.21 7.28 28.75
N MET A 84 -1.89 6.57 29.66
CA MET A 84 -2.29 5.19 29.45
C MET A 84 -3.36 5.05 28.34
N HIS A 85 -4.19 6.06 28.11
CA HIS A 85 -5.13 6.10 26.99
C HIS A 85 -4.41 5.88 25.66
N TRP A 86 -3.31 6.62 25.47
CA TRP A 86 -2.51 6.58 24.23
C TRP A 86 -1.74 5.28 24.07
N ILE A 87 -1.18 4.75 25.17
CA ILE A 87 -0.46 3.46 25.15
C ILE A 87 -1.42 2.32 24.81
N VAL A 88 -2.57 2.24 25.49
CA VAL A 88 -3.58 1.20 25.24
C VAL A 88 -4.11 1.32 23.81
N LEU A 89 -4.45 2.54 23.36
CA LEU A 89 -4.91 2.76 22.00
C LEU A 89 -3.86 2.35 20.97
N PHE A 90 -2.58 2.64 21.18
CA PHE A 90 -1.50 2.24 20.28
C PHE A 90 -1.38 0.73 20.15
N ILE A 91 -1.42 0.01 21.28
CA ILE A 91 -1.37 -1.46 21.29
C ILE A 91 -2.61 -2.06 20.61
N LEU A 92 -3.81 -1.55 20.93
CA LEU A 92 -5.06 -2.02 20.31
C LEU A 92 -5.10 -1.74 18.81
N LEU A 93 -4.67 -0.56 18.38
CA LEU A 93 -4.62 -0.22 16.96
C LEU A 93 -3.62 -1.11 16.21
N ASP A 94 -2.43 -1.36 16.77
CA ASP A 94 -1.45 -2.26 16.15
C ASP A 94 -1.96 -3.71 16.09
N PHE A 95 -2.70 -4.17 17.11
CA PHE A 95 -3.39 -5.46 17.10
C PHE A 95 -4.44 -5.55 15.98
N LEU A 96 -5.28 -4.52 15.83
CA LEU A 96 -6.26 -4.45 14.75
C LEU A 96 -5.58 -4.38 13.38
N PHE A 97 -4.47 -3.65 13.28
CA PHE A 97 -3.65 -3.61 12.08
C PHE A 97 -3.12 -5.00 11.71
N TYR A 98 -2.57 -5.75 12.67
CA TYR A 98 -2.08 -7.12 12.42
C TYR A 98 -3.16 -7.99 11.75
N TRP A 99 -4.38 -7.99 12.27
CA TRP A 99 -5.49 -8.77 11.69
C TRP A 99 -5.94 -8.23 10.34
N ALA A 100 -6.07 -6.90 10.21
CA ALA A 100 -6.42 -6.28 8.94
C ALA A 100 -5.39 -6.63 7.85
N HIS A 101 -4.10 -6.57 8.20
CA HIS A 101 -2.99 -6.84 7.32
C HIS A 101 -2.93 -8.32 6.93
N ARG A 102 -3.05 -9.24 7.91
CA ARG A 102 -3.14 -10.67 7.65
C ARG A 102 -4.30 -11.00 6.70
N TYR A 103 -5.49 -10.48 6.96
CA TYR A 103 -6.64 -10.73 6.07
C TYR A 103 -6.49 -10.06 4.71
N SER A 104 -5.74 -8.95 4.61
CA SER A 104 -5.31 -8.39 3.33
C SER A 104 -4.39 -9.32 2.54
N HIS A 105 -3.72 -10.29 3.15
CA HIS A 105 -2.97 -11.32 2.42
C HIS A 105 -3.77 -12.61 2.22
N GLU A 106 -4.64 -12.96 3.16
CA GLU A 106 -5.37 -14.25 3.15
C GLU A 106 -6.76 -14.19 2.50
N ILE A 107 -7.33 -13.01 2.23
CA ILE A 107 -8.65 -12.84 1.60
C ILE A 107 -8.51 -12.07 0.28
N LYS A 108 -8.88 -12.70 -0.84
CA LYS A 108 -8.62 -12.20 -2.20
C LYS A 108 -9.12 -10.77 -2.48
N VAL A 109 -10.31 -10.39 -2.01
CA VAL A 109 -10.81 -9.02 -2.20
C VAL A 109 -10.04 -7.99 -1.36
N LEU A 110 -9.53 -8.36 -0.19
CA LEU A 110 -8.66 -7.50 0.62
C LEU A 110 -7.22 -7.50 0.11
N TRP A 111 -6.79 -8.58 -0.52
CA TRP A 111 -5.54 -8.63 -1.29
C TRP A 111 -5.59 -7.69 -2.49
N ALA A 112 -6.74 -7.59 -3.17
CA ALA A 112 -6.89 -6.63 -4.26
C ALA A 112 -6.67 -5.17 -3.82
N SER A 113 -6.91 -4.83 -2.54
CA SER A 113 -6.62 -3.50 -1.97
C SER A 113 -5.23 -3.37 -1.34
N HIS A 114 -4.39 -4.40 -1.43
CA HIS A 114 -3.07 -4.43 -0.80
C HIS A 114 -1.93 -4.84 -1.74
N VAL A 115 -2.21 -5.68 -2.74
CA VAL A 115 -1.27 -6.21 -3.74
C VAL A 115 -0.36 -5.16 -4.37
N VAL A 116 -0.88 -3.95 -4.59
CA VAL A 116 -0.12 -2.83 -5.15
C VAL A 116 1.15 -2.57 -4.33
N HIS A 117 1.04 -2.63 -3.01
CA HIS A 117 2.15 -2.42 -2.08
C HIS A 117 3.27 -3.44 -2.26
N HIS A 118 2.91 -4.69 -2.56
CA HIS A 118 3.86 -5.79 -2.79
C HIS A 118 4.35 -5.89 -4.24
N SER A 119 3.80 -5.09 -5.16
CA SER A 119 4.07 -5.26 -6.59
C SER A 119 5.41 -4.68 -7.07
N SER A 120 6.13 -3.92 -6.23
CA SER A 120 7.49 -3.49 -6.55
C SER A 120 8.46 -4.66 -6.46
N GLU A 121 9.27 -4.84 -7.49
CA GLU A 121 10.37 -5.80 -7.48
C GLU A 121 11.61 -5.25 -6.76
N GLU A 122 11.62 -3.96 -6.42
CA GLU A 122 12.63 -3.31 -5.59
C GLU A 122 12.22 -3.34 -4.12
N PHE A 123 13.17 -3.07 -3.22
CA PHE A 123 12.85 -2.89 -1.80
C PHE A 123 13.75 -1.83 -1.18
N ASN A 124 13.15 -0.67 -0.93
CA ASN A 124 13.77 0.54 -0.40
C ASN A 124 12.67 1.47 0.13
N LEU A 125 13.03 2.64 0.67
CA LEU A 125 12.06 3.51 1.35
C LEU A 125 10.93 4.05 0.44
N SER A 126 11.07 4.06 -0.90
CA SER A 126 9.98 4.45 -1.79
C SER A 126 8.82 3.46 -1.78
N VAL A 127 9.10 2.17 -1.56
CA VAL A 127 8.08 1.10 -1.53
C VAL A 127 7.06 1.35 -0.41
N ALA A 128 7.46 2.00 0.69
CA ALA A 128 6.54 2.43 1.74
C ALA A 128 5.43 3.35 1.21
N LEU A 129 5.70 4.11 0.15
CA LEU A 129 4.77 5.03 -0.48
C LEU A 129 3.97 4.40 -1.62
N ARG A 130 4.34 3.20 -2.08
CA ARG A 130 3.55 2.42 -3.05
C ARG A 130 2.29 1.90 -2.37
N GLN A 131 1.21 2.67 -2.42
CA GLN A 131 -0.03 2.40 -1.71
C GLN A 131 -1.20 2.27 -2.67
N SER A 132 -2.10 1.33 -2.40
CA SER A 132 -3.37 1.19 -3.15
C SER A 132 -4.32 2.35 -2.85
N PHE A 133 -5.17 2.66 -3.82
CA PHE A 133 -6.18 3.72 -3.73
C PHE A 133 -7.37 3.33 -2.86
N VAL A 134 -7.62 2.03 -2.70
CA VAL A 134 -8.73 1.51 -1.90
C VAL A 134 -8.27 0.80 -0.61
N ARG A 135 -6.97 0.80 -0.30
CA ARG A 135 -6.40 0.19 0.92
C ARG A 135 -7.14 0.58 2.19
N ASN A 136 -7.47 1.87 2.33
CA ASN A 136 -8.12 2.37 3.54
C ASN A 136 -9.57 1.91 3.70
N ILE A 137 -10.25 1.49 2.63
CA ILE A 137 -11.54 0.81 2.75
C ILE A 137 -11.33 -0.55 3.43
N GLY A 138 -10.32 -1.30 3.00
CA GLY A 138 -9.99 -2.61 3.58
C GLY A 138 -9.58 -2.49 5.05
N ILE A 139 -8.50 -1.76 5.33
CA ILE A 139 -7.91 -1.66 6.68
C ILE A 139 -8.74 -0.78 7.61
N GLY A 140 -9.28 0.35 7.12
CA GLY A 140 -9.97 1.32 7.97
C GLY A 140 -11.24 0.78 8.63
N LEU A 141 -11.91 -0.19 8.00
CA LEU A 141 -13.06 -0.88 8.60
C LEU A 141 -12.69 -1.67 9.86
N PHE A 142 -11.46 -2.19 9.95
CA PHE A 142 -10.99 -2.92 11.13
C PHE A 142 -10.76 -2.02 12.34
N TYR A 143 -10.72 -0.70 12.17
CA TYR A 143 -10.55 0.25 13.27
C TYR A 143 -11.87 0.75 13.87
N LEU A 144 -13.01 0.44 13.25
CA LEU A 144 -14.34 0.80 13.80
C LEU A 144 -14.61 0.29 15.22
N PRO A 145 -14.13 -0.89 15.66
CA PRO A 145 -14.28 -1.32 17.06
C PRO A 145 -13.70 -0.33 18.08
N LEU A 146 -12.66 0.44 17.74
CA LEU A 146 -12.09 1.45 18.65
C LEU A 146 -13.11 2.53 19.03
N SER A 147 -14.01 2.85 18.09
CA SER A 147 -15.10 3.79 18.33
C SER A 147 -16.08 3.26 19.38
N LEU A 148 -16.48 1.99 19.24
CA LEU A 148 -17.35 1.30 20.20
C LEU A 148 -16.69 1.06 21.56
N LEU A 149 -15.36 1.06 21.61
CA LEU A 149 -14.59 1.04 22.86
C LEU A 149 -14.48 2.44 23.51
N GLY A 150 -14.93 3.50 22.84
CA GLY A 150 -14.97 4.85 23.39
C GLY A 150 -13.72 5.69 23.11
N PHE A 151 -12.86 5.30 22.15
CA PHE A 151 -11.75 6.13 21.72
C PHE A 151 -12.24 7.20 20.74
N PRO A 152 -12.02 8.50 21.02
CA PRO A 152 -12.45 9.57 20.12
C PRO A 152 -11.64 9.54 18.82
N VAL A 153 -12.24 10.05 17.75
CA VAL A 153 -11.66 9.98 16.40
C VAL A 153 -10.31 10.68 16.30
N GLU A 154 -10.11 11.77 17.04
CA GLU A 154 -8.84 12.51 17.06
C GLU A 154 -7.70 11.64 17.61
N SER A 155 -7.96 10.89 18.69
CA SER A 155 -6.99 9.97 19.27
C SER A 155 -6.64 8.85 18.29
N TYR A 156 -7.66 8.27 17.65
CA TYR A 156 -7.48 7.26 16.61
C TYR A 156 -6.58 7.77 15.48
N LEU A 157 -6.90 8.93 14.90
CA LEU A 157 -6.15 9.49 13.77
C LEU A 157 -4.69 9.81 14.12
N ILE A 158 -4.42 10.24 15.35
CA ILE A 158 -3.05 10.49 15.82
C ILE A 158 -2.27 9.19 15.95
N ILE A 159 -2.83 8.19 16.64
CA ILE A 159 -2.17 6.89 16.83
C ILE A 159 -1.97 6.18 15.50
N ASP A 160 -2.96 6.21 14.62
CA ASP A 160 -2.88 5.65 13.28
C ASP A 160 -1.75 6.31 12.45
N ALA A 161 -1.62 7.63 12.51
CA ALA A 161 -0.52 8.35 11.88
C ALA A 161 0.85 7.90 12.43
N LEU A 162 1.00 7.79 13.76
CA LEU A 162 2.23 7.32 14.39
C LEU A 162 2.58 5.87 14.01
N ASN A 163 1.57 4.99 13.97
CA ASN A 163 1.73 3.60 13.56
C ASN A 163 2.23 3.51 12.11
N ARG A 164 1.63 4.26 11.18
CA ARG A 164 2.09 4.33 9.78
C ARG A 164 3.49 4.93 9.66
N THR A 165 3.85 5.91 10.49
CA THR A 165 5.20 6.48 10.53
C THR A 165 6.24 5.47 10.97
N TYR A 166 5.91 4.61 11.93
CA TYR A 166 6.78 3.48 12.27
C TYR A 166 6.93 2.52 11.08
N GLN A 167 5.84 2.17 10.40
CA GLN A 167 5.87 1.25 9.26
C GLN A 167 6.67 1.80 8.06
N PHE A 168 6.90 3.11 7.96
CA PHE A 168 7.68 3.68 6.86
C PHE A 168 9.14 3.19 6.86
N TRP A 169 9.86 3.35 7.98
CA TRP A 169 11.33 3.19 7.98
C TRP A 169 11.80 1.74 7.83
N VAL A 170 10.92 0.75 8.08
CA VAL A 170 11.26 -0.67 7.95
C VAL A 170 11.42 -1.12 6.49
N HIS A 171 11.03 -0.29 5.52
CA HIS A 171 11.21 -0.56 4.08
C HIS A 171 12.63 -0.25 3.63
N THR A 172 13.62 -1.03 4.08
CA THR A 172 15.01 -0.81 3.68
C THR A 172 15.81 -2.10 3.63
N ARG A 173 16.75 -2.16 2.70
CA ARG A 173 17.82 -3.18 2.64
C ARG A 173 19.13 -2.69 3.24
N ALA A 174 19.23 -1.41 3.58
CA ALA A 174 20.44 -0.80 4.12
C ALA A 174 20.74 -1.29 5.55
N ILE A 175 19.69 -1.57 6.33
CA ILE A 175 19.77 -2.12 7.68
C ILE A 175 19.53 -3.63 7.60
N LYS A 176 20.55 -4.44 7.90
CA LYS A 176 20.45 -5.90 7.85
C LYS A 176 19.63 -6.44 9.04
N LYS A 177 20.27 -6.72 10.17
CA LYS A 177 19.59 -7.13 11.40
C LYS A 177 19.82 -6.11 12.51
N LEU A 178 18.87 -6.02 13.41
CA LEU A 178 18.96 -5.26 14.66
C LEU A 178 19.28 -6.21 15.83
N PRO A 179 19.66 -5.68 17.00
CA PRO A 179 19.91 -6.51 18.17
C PRO A 179 18.70 -7.41 18.50
N ALA A 180 18.97 -8.64 18.93
CA ALA A 180 17.94 -9.68 19.13
C ALA A 180 16.80 -9.25 20.06
N TRP A 181 17.09 -8.44 21.09
CA TRP A 181 16.05 -7.90 21.98
C TRP A 181 15.06 -7.01 21.22
N PHE A 182 15.53 -6.20 20.27
CA PHE A 182 14.68 -5.33 19.46
C PHE A 182 13.87 -6.16 18.47
N GLU A 183 14.52 -7.12 17.78
CA GLU A 183 13.85 -8.06 16.86
C GLU A 183 12.90 -9.05 17.56
N SER A 184 12.94 -9.14 18.90
CA SER A 184 11.97 -9.94 19.64
C SER A 184 10.64 -9.22 19.87
N VAL A 185 10.65 -7.88 19.90
CA VAL A 185 9.49 -7.03 20.25
C VAL A 185 8.93 -6.29 19.05
N PHE A 186 9.80 -5.74 18.21
CA PHE A 186 9.43 -4.81 17.15
C PHE A 186 9.63 -5.40 15.75
N VAL A 187 8.77 -4.99 14.82
CA VAL A 187 9.01 -5.20 13.39
C VAL A 187 10.23 -4.39 12.97
N THR A 188 11.13 -5.02 12.24
CA THR A 188 12.41 -4.46 11.81
C THR A 188 12.53 -4.60 10.29
N PRO A 189 13.53 -3.97 9.66
CA PRO A 189 13.76 -4.16 8.24
C PRO A 189 13.95 -5.62 7.81
N SER A 190 14.56 -6.47 8.64
CA SER A 190 14.68 -7.91 8.35
C SER A 190 13.32 -8.61 8.32
N HIS A 191 12.46 -8.35 9.31
CA HIS A 191 11.11 -8.89 9.34
C HIS A 191 10.28 -8.43 8.14
N HIS A 192 10.38 -7.14 7.79
CA HIS A 192 9.58 -6.54 6.72
C HIS A 192 10.07 -6.95 5.33
N ARG A 193 11.38 -7.21 5.15
CA ARG A 193 11.89 -7.83 3.91
C ARG A 193 11.31 -9.22 3.69
N VAL A 194 11.26 -10.05 4.74
CA VAL A 194 10.61 -11.38 4.68
C VAL A 194 9.14 -11.22 4.30
N HIS A 195 8.43 -10.28 4.91
CA HIS A 195 7.03 -10.00 4.60
C HIS A 195 6.79 -9.65 3.12
N HIS A 196 7.67 -8.86 2.52
CA HIS A 196 7.58 -8.48 1.10
C HIS A 196 8.12 -9.53 0.12
N ALA A 197 8.62 -10.66 0.60
CA ALA A 197 9.33 -11.60 -0.24
C ALA A 197 8.39 -12.60 -0.93
N ILE A 198 8.75 -12.98 -2.17
CA ILE A 198 8.08 -14.02 -2.94
C ILE A 198 8.73 -15.40 -2.76
N ASN A 199 9.79 -15.51 -1.97
CA ASN A 199 10.42 -16.80 -1.67
C ASN A 199 9.40 -17.73 -0.99
N PRO A 200 9.31 -19.02 -1.36
CA PRO A 200 8.27 -19.90 -0.84
C PRO A 200 8.21 -19.99 0.69
N GLU A 201 9.35 -19.93 1.39
CA GLU A 201 9.42 -19.96 2.85
C GLU A 201 8.91 -18.69 3.54
N TYR A 202 8.80 -17.58 2.80
CA TYR A 202 8.47 -16.25 3.31
C TYR A 202 7.06 -15.80 2.97
N ILE A 203 6.38 -16.50 2.05
CA ILE A 203 4.97 -16.25 1.73
C ILE A 203 4.13 -16.36 3.00
N ASP A 204 3.29 -15.35 3.22
CA ASP A 204 2.37 -15.26 4.35
C ASP A 204 3.07 -15.27 5.71
N ARG A 205 4.09 -14.43 5.86
CA ARG A 205 4.84 -14.27 7.11
C ARG A 205 4.95 -12.81 7.53
N ASN A 206 5.13 -12.61 8.84
CA ASN A 206 5.45 -11.32 9.45
C ASN A 206 4.46 -10.19 9.12
N TYR A 207 3.19 -10.33 9.50
CA TYR A 207 2.13 -9.35 9.27
C TYR A 207 2.13 -8.16 10.25
N GLY A 208 2.93 -8.18 11.31
CA GLY A 208 3.01 -7.10 12.29
C GLY A 208 3.32 -5.74 11.66
N GLY A 209 2.70 -4.68 12.18
CA GLY A 209 3.00 -3.31 11.77
C GLY A 209 4.16 -2.74 12.57
N VAL A 210 3.95 -2.60 13.88
CA VAL A 210 4.96 -2.12 14.84
C VAL A 210 5.54 -3.26 15.65
N PHE A 211 4.68 -4.16 16.14
CA PHE A 211 5.09 -5.23 17.03
C PHE A 211 5.15 -6.58 16.32
N ILE A 212 6.30 -7.24 16.37
CA ILE A 212 6.51 -8.57 15.76
C ILE A 212 5.98 -9.69 16.66
N PHE A 213 5.73 -9.42 17.93
CA PHE A 213 5.25 -10.44 18.85
C PHE A 213 3.86 -10.96 18.47
N TRP A 214 3.03 -10.19 17.74
CA TRP A 214 1.77 -10.70 17.20
C TRP A 214 1.99 -11.91 16.30
N ASP A 215 2.98 -11.83 15.39
CA ASP A 215 3.33 -12.95 14.53
C ASP A 215 3.84 -14.18 15.30
N ARG A 216 4.52 -13.96 16.44
CA ARG A 216 4.96 -15.04 17.32
C ARG A 216 3.79 -15.70 18.04
N ILE A 217 2.85 -14.89 18.55
CA ILE A 217 1.64 -15.36 19.25
C ILE A 217 0.73 -16.15 18.29
N PHE A 218 0.56 -15.66 17.07
CA PHE A 218 -0.38 -16.21 16.09
C PHE A 218 0.27 -17.16 15.06
N GLY A 219 1.57 -17.46 15.22
CA GLY A 219 2.27 -18.49 14.46
C GLY A 219 2.62 -18.15 13.01
N THR A 220 2.79 -16.86 12.69
CA THR A 220 3.13 -16.33 11.35
C THR A 220 4.55 -15.76 11.28
N PHE A 221 5.31 -15.82 12.38
CA PHE A 221 6.69 -15.35 12.43
C PHE A 221 7.62 -16.19 11.55
N CYS A 222 8.49 -15.52 10.79
CA CYS A 222 9.59 -16.13 10.06
C CYS A 222 10.84 -15.25 10.11
N GLU A 223 11.99 -15.87 10.39
CA GLU A 223 13.28 -15.18 10.37
C GLU A 223 13.84 -15.10 8.94
N GLU A 224 14.50 -13.97 8.62
CA GLU A 224 15.28 -13.83 7.40
C GLU A 224 16.54 -14.72 7.47
N THR A 225 16.51 -15.83 6.73
CA THR A 225 17.58 -16.85 6.66
C THR A 225 18.26 -16.93 5.29
N LYS A 226 17.57 -16.49 4.23
CA LYS A 226 18.01 -16.38 2.84
C LYS A 226 17.69 -15.01 2.26
N GLU A 227 18.43 -14.60 1.23
CA GLU A 227 18.21 -13.33 0.52
C GLU A 227 16.78 -13.27 -0.06
N PRO A 228 15.98 -12.28 0.35
CA PRO A 228 14.64 -12.07 -0.17
C PRO A 228 14.61 -11.61 -1.63
N ARG A 229 13.61 -12.06 -2.38
CA ARG A 229 13.23 -11.55 -3.72
C ARG A 229 11.83 -10.97 -3.63
N TYR A 230 11.58 -9.85 -4.30
CA TYR A 230 10.37 -9.05 -4.13
C TYR A 230 9.48 -9.06 -5.38
N GLY A 231 8.35 -8.35 -5.29
CA GLY A 231 7.32 -8.27 -6.32
C GLY A 231 6.19 -9.26 -6.03
N LEU A 232 5.56 -9.72 -7.10
CA LEU A 232 4.49 -10.72 -7.02
C LEU A 232 4.97 -12.07 -7.54
N VAL A 233 4.40 -13.16 -7.04
CA VAL A 233 4.64 -14.51 -7.60
C VAL A 233 4.36 -14.52 -9.11
N SER A 234 3.38 -13.75 -9.57
CA SER A 234 3.16 -13.44 -10.98
C SER A 234 3.46 -11.96 -11.21
N GLN A 235 4.69 -11.66 -11.64
CA GLN A 235 5.16 -10.29 -11.78
C GLN A 235 4.26 -9.47 -12.71
N LEU A 236 4.00 -8.23 -12.29
CA LEU A 236 3.04 -7.35 -12.94
C LEU A 236 3.60 -6.65 -14.19
N HIS A 237 4.90 -6.34 -14.20
CA HIS A 237 5.62 -5.69 -15.29
C HIS A 237 4.92 -4.42 -15.87
N THR A 238 4.38 -3.57 -15.00
CA THR A 238 3.75 -2.30 -15.40
C THR A 238 4.10 -1.19 -14.42
N TYR A 239 4.25 0.03 -14.95
CA TYR A 239 4.35 1.25 -14.15
C TYR A 239 3.07 2.10 -14.25
N ASP A 240 2.05 1.63 -14.99
CA ASP A 240 0.73 2.25 -15.04
C ASP A 240 0.00 2.03 -13.70
N PRO A 241 -0.26 3.09 -12.92
CA PRO A 241 -0.85 2.99 -11.60
C PRO A 241 -2.28 2.43 -11.63
N VAL A 242 -3.05 2.66 -12.69
CA VAL A 242 -4.43 2.15 -12.80
C VAL A 242 -4.43 0.67 -13.11
N THR A 243 -3.53 0.21 -14.00
CA THR A 243 -3.36 -1.22 -14.25
C THR A 243 -2.88 -1.92 -12.97
N ALA A 244 -1.94 -1.32 -12.24
CA ALA A 244 -1.46 -1.84 -10.97
C ALA A 244 -2.57 -1.94 -9.92
N GLU A 245 -3.45 -0.96 -9.79
CA GLU A 245 -4.58 -1.04 -8.84
C GLU A 245 -5.61 -2.10 -9.25
N LEU A 246 -5.98 -2.14 -10.53
CA LEU A 246 -7.18 -2.87 -10.96
C LEU A 246 -6.95 -4.33 -11.38
N HIS A 247 -5.71 -4.79 -11.54
CA HIS A 247 -5.45 -6.13 -12.11
C HIS A 247 -6.09 -7.28 -11.32
N VAL A 248 -5.97 -7.31 -9.99
CA VAL A 248 -6.60 -8.36 -9.16
C VAL A 248 -8.13 -8.24 -9.17
N PHE A 249 -8.68 -7.02 -9.14
CA PHE A 249 -10.12 -6.81 -9.28
C PHE A 249 -10.62 -7.33 -10.63
N ARG A 250 -9.92 -7.00 -11.72
CA ARG A 250 -10.24 -7.49 -13.06
C ARG A 250 -10.24 -9.01 -13.10
N ASP A 251 -9.25 -9.65 -12.47
CA ASP A 251 -9.14 -11.11 -12.46
C ASP A 251 -10.27 -11.75 -11.64
N LEU A 252 -10.64 -11.18 -10.48
CA LEU A 252 -11.81 -11.55 -9.68
C LEU A 252 -13.12 -11.52 -10.48
N PHE A 253 -13.41 -10.39 -11.13
CA PHE A 253 -14.58 -10.26 -11.98
C PHE A 253 -14.47 -11.15 -13.23
N SER A 254 -13.28 -11.35 -13.79
CA SER A 254 -13.11 -12.28 -14.91
C SER A 254 -13.47 -13.71 -14.52
N ASP A 255 -13.02 -14.16 -13.35
CA ASP A 255 -13.30 -15.50 -12.82
C ASP A 255 -14.79 -15.72 -12.57
N PHE A 256 -15.49 -14.77 -11.94
CA PHE A 256 -16.94 -14.88 -11.76
C PHE A 256 -17.69 -14.95 -13.10
N TRP A 257 -17.28 -14.16 -14.10
CA TRP A 257 -17.99 -14.11 -15.38
C TRP A 257 -17.73 -15.38 -16.20
N LYS A 258 -16.50 -15.88 -16.21
CA LYS A 258 -16.07 -17.04 -17.01
C LYS A 258 -16.45 -18.38 -16.40
N THR A 259 -16.51 -18.49 -15.07
CA THR A 259 -16.84 -19.79 -14.45
C THR A 259 -18.27 -20.21 -14.78
N LYS A 260 -18.44 -21.51 -15.01
CA LYS A 260 -19.74 -22.18 -15.08
C LYS A 260 -20.43 -22.22 -13.71
N TYR A 261 -19.65 -22.21 -12.62
CA TYR A 261 -20.14 -22.34 -11.24
C TYR A 261 -20.18 -20.98 -10.53
N LYS A 262 -21.27 -20.22 -10.72
CA LYS A 262 -21.39 -18.85 -10.18
C LYS A 262 -21.19 -18.75 -8.66
N TRP A 263 -21.58 -19.78 -7.91
CA TRP A 263 -21.32 -19.82 -6.48
C TRP A 263 -19.82 -19.89 -6.14
N GLN A 264 -19.04 -20.67 -6.89
CA GLN A 264 -17.57 -20.66 -6.75
C GLN A 264 -16.98 -19.31 -7.16
N GLY A 265 -17.56 -18.68 -8.19
CA GLY A 265 -17.25 -17.31 -8.57
C GLY A 265 -17.37 -16.32 -7.41
N ILE A 266 -18.52 -16.29 -6.72
CA ILE A 266 -18.76 -15.43 -5.54
C ILE A 266 -17.81 -15.79 -4.39
N ARG A 267 -17.71 -17.08 -4.07
CA ARG A 267 -16.85 -17.57 -2.98
C ARG A 267 -15.39 -17.17 -3.20
N SER A 268 -14.94 -17.10 -4.45
CA SER A 268 -13.55 -16.75 -4.77
C SER A 268 -13.13 -15.38 -4.22
N PHE A 269 -14.05 -14.41 -4.11
CA PHE A 269 -13.80 -13.08 -3.57
C PHE A 269 -13.35 -13.12 -2.10
N PHE A 270 -13.88 -14.07 -1.35
CA PHE A 270 -13.66 -14.23 0.09
C PHE A 270 -12.75 -15.42 0.43
N SER A 271 -12.12 -16.01 -0.57
CA SER A 271 -11.18 -17.11 -0.42
C SER A 271 -9.73 -16.62 -0.46
N TYR A 272 -8.79 -17.54 -0.22
CA TYR A 272 -7.37 -17.24 -0.34
C TYR A 272 -6.97 -16.82 -1.78
N PRO A 273 -5.98 -15.93 -1.98
CA PRO A 273 -5.66 -15.38 -3.30
C PRO A 273 -5.39 -16.41 -4.41
N SER A 274 -4.86 -17.59 -4.07
CA SER A 274 -4.63 -18.65 -5.06
C SER A 274 -5.90 -19.39 -5.52
N VAL A 275 -6.98 -19.37 -4.74
CA VAL A 275 -8.17 -20.20 -4.97
C VAL A 275 -9.04 -19.62 -6.08
N ARG A 276 -9.18 -20.32 -7.21
CA ARG A 276 -10.09 -19.92 -8.31
C ARG A 276 -11.24 -20.93 -8.45
N PRO A 277 -12.30 -20.64 -9.21
CA PRO A 277 -13.31 -21.67 -9.53
C PRO A 277 -12.67 -22.90 -10.20
N ASP A 278 -13.12 -24.11 -9.86
CA ASP A 278 -12.48 -25.37 -10.23
C ASP A 278 -12.37 -25.60 -11.74
N ASP A 279 -13.34 -25.08 -12.51
CA ASP A 279 -13.34 -25.13 -13.97
C ASP A 279 -12.31 -24.18 -14.61
N LEU A 280 -11.77 -23.23 -13.84
CA LEU A 280 -10.75 -22.27 -14.26
C LEU A 280 -9.37 -22.55 -13.63
N GLN A 281 -9.29 -23.48 -12.68
CA GLN A 281 -8.05 -23.90 -12.02
C GLN A 281 -7.26 -24.92 -12.85
N SER A 282 -5.95 -24.96 -12.60
CA SER A 282 -5.08 -26.04 -13.04
C SER A 282 -5.60 -27.38 -12.48
N THR A 283 -5.39 -28.49 -13.19
CA THR A 283 -5.86 -29.81 -12.73
C THR A 283 -5.32 -30.17 -11.35
N ILE A 284 -4.08 -29.76 -11.02
CA ILE A 284 -3.42 -30.06 -9.75
C ILE A 284 -3.99 -29.27 -8.56
N ASP A 285 -4.65 -28.14 -8.83
CA ASP A 285 -5.19 -27.24 -7.79
C ASP A 285 -6.73 -27.30 -7.69
N ARG A 286 -7.41 -28.15 -8.47
CA ARG A 286 -8.86 -28.33 -8.37
C ARG A 286 -9.26 -28.81 -6.97
N GLY A 287 -10.23 -28.14 -6.35
CA GLY A 287 -10.66 -28.41 -4.99
C GLY A 287 -9.66 -28.01 -3.90
N VAL A 288 -8.50 -27.45 -4.24
CA VAL A 288 -7.52 -26.96 -3.26
C VAL A 288 -7.99 -25.61 -2.71
N THR A 289 -8.24 -25.58 -1.41
CA THR A 289 -8.61 -24.35 -0.68
C THR A 289 -7.59 -23.98 0.39
N ASP A 290 -6.77 -24.93 0.85
CA ASP A 290 -5.71 -24.69 1.82
C ASP A 290 -4.49 -24.06 1.12
N PRO A 291 -4.08 -22.84 1.50
CA PRO A 291 -2.92 -22.18 0.92
C PRO A 291 -1.63 -22.98 1.07
N LYS A 292 -1.47 -23.78 2.12
CA LYS A 292 -0.26 -24.60 2.33
C LYS A 292 -0.17 -25.72 1.29
N VAL A 293 -1.31 -26.33 0.95
CA VAL A 293 -1.38 -27.34 -0.10
C VAL A 293 -1.07 -26.72 -1.46
N TRP A 294 -1.69 -25.57 -1.76
CA TRP A 294 -1.40 -24.83 -2.99
C TRP A 294 0.08 -24.45 -3.11
N LEU A 295 0.66 -23.91 -2.03
CA LEU A 295 2.07 -23.53 -1.99
C LEU A 295 2.98 -24.74 -2.19
N ASN A 296 2.64 -25.90 -1.61
CA ASN A 296 3.40 -27.13 -1.80
C ASN A 296 3.34 -27.61 -3.26
N ASN A 297 2.15 -27.59 -3.88
CA ASN A 297 1.98 -27.94 -5.30
C ASN A 297 2.80 -27.03 -6.23
N ASN A 298 2.90 -25.75 -5.91
CA ASN A 298 3.49 -24.72 -6.76
C ASN A 298 4.92 -24.32 -6.35
N ARG A 299 5.49 -24.95 -5.31
CA ARG A 299 6.76 -24.54 -4.70
C ARG A 299 7.89 -24.44 -5.71
N TRP A 300 8.06 -25.47 -6.54
CA TRP A 300 9.13 -25.50 -7.55
C TRP A 300 8.98 -24.40 -8.60
N GLU A 301 7.75 -24.08 -9.01
CA GLU A 301 7.49 -23.00 -9.95
C GLU A 301 7.88 -21.65 -9.32
N ILE A 302 7.50 -21.42 -8.07
CA ILE A 302 7.85 -20.20 -7.33
C ILE A 302 9.37 -20.09 -7.17
N GLU A 303 10.07 -21.16 -6.78
CA GLU A 303 11.54 -21.18 -6.67
C GLU A 303 12.24 -20.85 -8.00
N ARG A 304 11.63 -21.21 -9.14
CA ARG A 304 12.10 -20.77 -10.45
C ARG A 304 11.85 -19.29 -10.68
N LYS A 305 10.66 -18.78 -10.35
CA LYS A 305 10.30 -17.36 -10.54
C LYS A 305 11.15 -16.43 -9.70
N VAL A 306 11.54 -16.84 -8.48
CA VAL A 306 12.52 -16.14 -7.61
C VAL A 306 13.84 -15.87 -8.35
N LYS A 307 14.24 -16.73 -9.29
CA LYS A 307 15.49 -16.60 -10.08
C LYS A 307 15.33 -15.77 -11.36
N VAL A 308 14.11 -15.41 -11.74
CA VAL A 308 13.88 -14.55 -12.91
C VAL A 308 14.51 -13.17 -12.64
N PRO A 309 15.21 -12.56 -13.62
CA PRO A 309 15.74 -11.21 -13.48
C PRO A 309 14.62 -10.19 -13.23
N GLN A 310 14.90 -9.19 -12.40
CA GLN A 310 13.92 -8.16 -12.09
C GLN A 310 13.55 -7.35 -13.34
N TYR A 311 12.30 -6.89 -13.42
CA TYR A 311 11.88 -5.99 -14.49
C TYR A 311 12.52 -4.61 -14.37
N ARG A 312 13.70 -4.45 -14.99
CA ARG A 312 14.49 -3.20 -15.01
C ARG A 312 14.68 -2.66 -16.42
N SER A 313 13.58 -2.36 -17.09
CA SER A 313 13.59 -1.71 -18.40
C SER A 313 13.78 -0.20 -18.24
N LYS A 314 14.89 0.35 -18.72
CA LYS A 314 15.13 1.80 -18.71
C LYS A 314 14.22 2.47 -19.73
N ALA A 315 13.51 3.51 -19.31
CA ALA A 315 12.55 4.22 -20.16
C ALA A 315 13.26 4.98 -21.31
N GLY A 316 14.47 5.47 -21.07
CA GLY A 316 15.30 6.17 -22.05
C GLY A 316 16.59 6.73 -21.46
N ASP A 317 17.16 7.70 -22.18
CA ASP A 317 18.38 8.40 -21.78
C ASP A 317 18.12 9.44 -20.66
N THR A 318 19.19 10.13 -20.24
CA THR A 318 19.11 11.10 -19.14
C THR A 318 18.14 12.26 -19.42
N PRO A 319 18.14 12.93 -20.60
CA PRO A 319 17.15 13.95 -20.93
C PRO A 319 15.71 13.44 -20.84
N TYR A 320 15.44 12.24 -21.36
CA TYR A 320 14.11 11.65 -21.27
C TYR A 320 13.69 11.42 -19.81
N ARG A 321 14.58 10.87 -18.98
CA ARG A 321 14.30 10.68 -17.55
C ARG A 321 14.12 12.00 -16.80
N LEU A 322 14.88 13.05 -17.11
CA LEU A 322 14.64 14.37 -16.52
C LEU A 322 13.22 14.89 -16.87
N TYR A 323 12.77 14.66 -18.10
CA TYR A 323 11.40 14.96 -18.48
C TYR A 323 10.36 14.13 -17.73
N LEU A 324 10.58 12.83 -17.50
CA LEU A 324 9.68 12.00 -16.69
C LEU A 324 9.60 12.49 -15.24
N LEU A 325 10.73 12.94 -14.67
CA LEU A 325 10.74 13.56 -13.35
C LEU A 325 9.90 14.84 -13.32
N VAL A 326 10.02 15.73 -14.31
CA VAL A 326 9.17 16.93 -14.41
C VAL A 326 7.70 16.54 -14.57
N SER A 327 7.42 15.52 -15.38
CA SER A 327 6.07 14.97 -15.58
C SER A 327 5.46 14.34 -14.33
N PHE A 328 6.29 13.93 -13.37
CA PHE A 328 5.87 13.54 -12.03
C PHE A 328 5.68 14.76 -11.10
N LEU A 329 6.63 15.69 -11.08
CA LEU A 329 6.64 16.82 -10.15
C LEU A 329 5.47 17.78 -10.37
N VAL A 330 5.12 18.07 -11.63
CA VAL A 330 4.06 19.04 -11.94
C VAL A 330 2.69 18.56 -11.39
N PRO A 331 2.16 17.37 -11.75
CA PRO A 331 0.92 16.87 -11.15
C PRO A 331 0.99 16.70 -9.63
N THR A 332 2.16 16.36 -9.08
CA THR A 332 2.35 16.22 -7.63
C THR A 332 2.19 17.55 -6.89
N ILE A 333 2.83 18.63 -7.37
CA ILE A 333 2.69 19.97 -6.81
C ILE A 333 1.24 20.44 -6.91
N LEU A 334 0.60 20.18 -8.06
CA LEU A 334 -0.80 20.53 -8.30
C LEU A 334 -1.75 19.74 -7.39
N THR A 335 -1.44 18.48 -7.09
CA THR A 335 -2.18 17.68 -6.10
C THR A 335 -2.15 18.33 -4.73
N LEU A 336 -0.95 18.72 -4.26
CA LEU A 336 -0.81 19.38 -2.95
C LEU A 336 -1.55 20.72 -2.90
N TYR A 337 -1.47 21.48 -3.98
CA TYR A 337 -2.22 22.73 -4.12
C TYR A 337 -3.73 22.49 -4.04
N PHE A 338 -4.23 21.51 -4.80
CA PHE A 338 -5.64 21.14 -4.89
C PHE A 338 -6.17 20.62 -3.55
N LEU A 339 -5.50 19.67 -2.89
CA LEU A 339 -5.95 19.09 -1.62
C LEU A 339 -6.14 20.14 -0.53
N LYS A 340 -5.29 21.19 -0.49
CA LYS A 340 -5.43 22.30 0.47
C LYS A 340 -6.63 23.19 0.22
N ARG A 341 -7.15 23.20 -1.01
CA ARG A 341 -8.26 24.07 -1.45
C ARG A 341 -9.49 23.31 -1.92
N MET A 342 -9.51 21.98 -1.81
CA MET A 342 -10.59 21.18 -2.37
C MET A 342 -11.99 21.55 -1.83
N HIS A 343 -12.05 22.07 -0.61
CA HIS A 343 -13.28 22.57 0.02
C HIS A 343 -13.87 23.82 -0.66
N GLN A 344 -13.12 24.49 -1.53
CA GLN A 344 -13.52 25.69 -2.25
C GLN A 344 -14.14 25.37 -3.62
N PHE A 345 -14.08 24.12 -4.06
CA PHE A 345 -14.50 23.70 -5.39
C PHE A 345 -15.79 22.89 -5.34
N SER A 346 -16.60 23.00 -6.38
CA SER A 346 -17.75 22.14 -6.62
C SER A 346 -17.32 20.70 -6.94
N LEU A 347 -18.28 19.77 -6.85
CA LEU A 347 -18.03 18.37 -7.20
C LEU A 347 -17.57 18.19 -8.66
N GLY A 348 -18.07 19.02 -9.59
CA GLY A 348 -17.68 18.97 -11.00
C GLY A 348 -16.22 19.37 -11.22
N GLU A 349 -15.78 20.44 -10.54
CA GLU A 349 -14.38 20.89 -10.57
C GLU A 349 -13.46 19.87 -9.91
N ILE A 350 -13.82 19.35 -8.74
CA ILE A 350 -13.10 18.28 -8.04
C ILE A 350 -12.93 17.07 -8.96
N SER A 351 -14.01 16.64 -9.63
CA SER A 351 -13.99 15.49 -10.53
C SER A 351 -13.09 15.72 -11.74
N SER A 352 -13.07 16.95 -12.27
CA SER A 352 -12.24 17.32 -13.43
C SER A 352 -10.75 17.32 -13.09
N VAL A 353 -10.37 17.91 -11.95
CA VAL A 353 -8.99 17.89 -11.45
C VAL A 353 -8.55 16.46 -11.16
N PHE A 354 -9.41 15.68 -10.52
CA PHE A 354 -9.16 14.28 -10.21
C PHE A 354 -8.89 13.44 -11.47
N PHE A 355 -9.75 13.57 -12.49
CA PHE A 355 -9.56 12.88 -13.76
C PHE A 355 -8.22 13.25 -14.40
N LEU A 356 -7.87 14.53 -14.44
CA LEU A 356 -6.62 14.99 -15.03
C LEU A 356 -5.39 14.50 -14.23
N LEU A 357 -5.49 14.42 -12.91
CA LEU A 357 -4.44 13.83 -12.06
C LEU A 357 -4.22 12.36 -12.37
N VAL A 358 -5.28 11.55 -12.34
CA VAL A 358 -5.21 10.13 -12.69
C VAL A 358 -4.63 9.96 -14.09
N PHE A 359 -5.13 10.70 -15.07
CA PHE A 359 -4.62 10.67 -16.44
C PHE A 359 -3.13 11.04 -16.52
N SER A 360 -2.69 12.03 -15.75
CA SER A 360 -1.29 12.46 -15.73
C SER A 360 -0.35 11.35 -15.27
N PHE A 361 -0.74 10.61 -14.22
CA PHE A 361 0.05 9.51 -13.70
C PHE A 361 -0.07 8.23 -14.55
N VAL A 362 -1.20 8.00 -15.23
CA VAL A 362 -1.31 6.95 -16.27
C VAL A 362 -0.36 7.24 -17.43
N SER A 363 -0.37 8.47 -17.95
CA SER A 363 0.54 8.89 -19.02
C SER A 363 2.00 8.73 -18.61
N LEU A 364 2.36 9.17 -17.39
CA LEU A 364 3.69 8.97 -16.82
C LEU A 364 4.06 7.49 -16.75
N GLY A 365 3.18 6.63 -16.21
CA GLY A 365 3.42 5.19 -16.12
C GLY A 365 3.69 4.53 -17.46
N ARG A 366 2.95 4.93 -18.50
CA ARG A 366 3.16 4.45 -19.87
C ARG A 366 4.49 4.91 -20.46
N LEU A 367 4.87 6.16 -20.22
CA LEU A 367 6.16 6.68 -20.64
C LEU A 367 7.33 6.02 -19.88
N LEU A 368 7.17 5.71 -18.59
CA LEU A 368 8.13 4.92 -17.80
C LEU A 368 8.33 3.50 -18.37
N GLU A 369 7.29 2.92 -18.97
CA GLU A 369 7.38 1.64 -19.71
C GLU A 369 8.09 1.76 -21.07
N GLY A 370 8.48 2.96 -21.49
CA GLY A 370 9.08 3.21 -22.81
C GLY A 370 8.07 3.36 -23.95
N LYS A 371 6.76 3.48 -23.65
CA LYS A 371 5.69 3.66 -24.66
C LYS A 371 5.63 5.09 -25.17
N LYS A 372 6.60 5.46 -26.01
CA LYS A 372 6.80 6.82 -26.52
C LYS A 372 5.61 7.36 -27.33
N GLU A 373 4.73 6.50 -27.84
CA GLU A 373 3.49 6.93 -28.50
C GLU A 373 2.56 7.76 -27.58
N TRP A 374 2.73 7.67 -26.26
CA TRP A 374 1.98 8.47 -25.28
C TRP A 374 2.36 9.96 -25.25
N PHE A 375 3.48 10.35 -25.87
CA PHE A 375 3.83 11.77 -26.01
C PHE A 375 2.75 12.62 -26.68
N ARG A 376 1.93 12.01 -27.56
CA ARG A 376 0.81 12.69 -28.23
C ARG A 376 -0.22 13.26 -27.24
N PHE A 377 -0.27 12.75 -26.02
CA PHE A 377 -1.19 13.18 -24.98
C PHE A 377 -0.61 14.24 -24.03
N GLU A 378 0.71 14.46 -24.08
CA GLU A 378 1.39 15.32 -23.11
C GLU A 378 1.08 16.80 -23.32
N ILE A 379 1.04 17.26 -24.58
CA ILE A 379 0.66 18.64 -24.91
C ILE A 379 -0.80 18.93 -24.48
N PRO A 380 -1.82 18.13 -24.90
CA PRO A 380 -3.19 18.34 -24.42
C PRO A 380 -3.30 18.31 -22.89
N LYS A 381 -2.63 17.37 -22.22
CA LYS A 381 -2.62 17.26 -20.76
C LYS A 381 -2.14 18.54 -20.08
N TYR A 382 -1.01 19.10 -20.52
CA TYR A 382 -0.48 20.34 -19.91
C TYR A 382 -1.31 21.58 -20.26
N ILE A 383 -1.93 21.62 -21.45
CA ILE A 383 -2.91 22.66 -21.77
C ILE A 383 -4.11 22.57 -20.81
N SER A 384 -4.65 21.37 -20.55
CA SER A 384 -5.73 21.19 -19.58
C SER A 384 -5.33 21.63 -18.16
N TRP A 385 -4.09 21.34 -17.75
CA TRP A 385 -3.56 21.83 -16.47
C TRP A 385 -3.48 23.35 -16.42
N LEU A 386 -3.01 23.98 -17.49
CA LEU A 386 -2.95 25.43 -17.59
C LEU A 386 -4.34 26.06 -17.53
N VAL A 387 -5.33 25.50 -18.24
CA VAL A 387 -6.71 25.97 -18.21
C VAL A 387 -7.29 25.88 -16.80
N LEU A 388 -7.10 24.75 -16.10
CA LEU A 388 -7.55 24.61 -14.72
C LEU A 388 -6.86 25.58 -13.77
N LEU A 389 -5.55 25.79 -13.92
CA LEU A 389 -4.81 26.79 -13.15
C LEU A 389 -5.38 28.19 -13.40
N VAL A 390 -5.53 28.60 -14.65
CA VAL A 390 -6.10 29.92 -14.99
C VAL A 390 -7.49 30.06 -14.38
N TYR A 391 -8.34 29.04 -14.50
CA TYR A 391 -9.69 29.03 -13.96
C TYR A 391 -9.76 29.11 -12.42
N PHE A 392 -8.77 28.58 -11.70
CA PHE A 392 -8.75 28.62 -10.23
C PHE A 392 -8.05 29.87 -9.66
N PHE A 393 -7.31 30.61 -10.48
CA PHE A 393 -6.50 31.76 -10.04
C PHE A 393 -6.97 33.10 -10.63
N LEU A 394 -7.84 33.09 -11.64
CA LEU A 394 -8.57 34.24 -12.18
C LEU A 394 -10.05 34.09 -11.83
#